data_AF-A0AAE0Z021-F1
#
_entry.id   AF-A0AAE0Z021-F1
#
_cell.length_a   1.000
_cell.length_b   1.000
_cell.length_c   1.000
_cell.angle_alpha   90.00
_cell.angle_beta   90.00
_cell.angle_gamma   90.00
#
_symmetry.space_group_name_H-M   'P 1'
#
loop_
_entity.id
_entity.type
_entity.pdbx_description
1 polymer ?
#
loop_
_entity_poly.entity_id
_entity_poly.type
_entity_poly.pdbx_seq_one_letter_code
_entity_poly.pdbx_strand_id
1 'polypeptide(L)'
;MSRLTLFEMEERISFMLISDYGTSKPVVIGEFNKKNGGGRSFKQLFDYAYGHGYAGAWSWDLVSKGRDERSGISLLKDHTENGKIPIHIYI
;
A
#
# COMPACT_ATOMS: atom_id res chain seq x y z
N MET A 1 -34.41 0.94 1.23
CA MET A 1 -33.19 1.05 0.39
C MET A 1 -32.66 2.47 0.51
N SER A 2 -31.66 2.70 1.35
CA SER A 2 -31.03 4.02 1.49
C SER A 2 -29.90 4.17 0.48
N ARG A 3 -29.96 5.27 -0.27
CA ARG A 3 -29.03 5.72 -1.29
C ARG A 3 -27.76 6.20 -0.59
N LEU A 4 -26.68 5.42 -0.66
CA LEU A 4 -25.35 5.88 -0.26
C LEU A 4 -24.97 7.07 -1.14
N THR A 5 -24.58 8.16 -0.51
CA THR A 5 -24.19 9.38 -1.22
C THR A 5 -22.79 9.18 -1.82
N LEU A 6 -22.50 9.84 -2.94
CA LEU A 6 -21.20 9.76 -3.63
C LEU A 6 -20.01 10.04 -2.67
N PHE A 7 -20.26 10.88 -1.65
CA PHE A 7 -19.33 11.26 -0.60
C PHE A 7 -18.92 10.06 0.30
N GLU A 8 -19.85 9.18 0.65
CA GLU A 8 -19.55 7.96 1.43
C GLU A 8 -18.83 6.90 0.58
N MET A 9 -19.02 6.90 -0.74
CA MET A 9 -18.28 5.99 -1.63
C MET A 9 -16.83 6.43 -1.84
N GLU A 10 -16.54 7.74 -1.90
CA GLU A 10 -15.16 8.25 -1.99
C GLU A 10 -14.34 7.98 -0.72
N GLU A 11 -14.97 8.02 0.46
CA GLU A 11 -14.31 7.60 1.71
C GLU A 11 -14.03 6.09 1.72
N ARG A 12 -14.95 5.25 1.24
CA ARG A 12 -14.72 3.78 1.20
C ARG A 12 -13.54 3.36 0.31
N ILE A 13 -13.25 4.10 -0.75
CA ILE A 13 -12.08 3.84 -1.60
C ILE A 13 -10.76 4.13 -0.85
N SER A 14 -10.81 4.93 0.23
CA SER A 14 -9.64 5.27 1.04
C SER A 14 -9.38 4.34 2.23
N PHE A 15 -10.19 3.29 2.44
CA PHE A 15 -10.12 2.43 3.63
C PHE A 15 -10.26 0.92 3.34
N MET A 16 -10.03 0.47 2.11
CA MET A 16 -10.15 -0.95 1.76
C MET A 16 -9.08 -1.80 2.47
N LEU A 17 -9.53 -2.57 3.45
CA LEU A 17 -8.71 -3.56 4.14
C LEU A 17 -8.60 -4.81 3.27
N ILE A 18 -7.55 -5.60 3.50
CA ILE A 18 -7.43 -6.90 2.84
C ILE A 18 -8.66 -7.81 3.07
N SER A 19 -9.30 -7.71 4.24
CA SER A 19 -10.49 -8.48 4.60
C SER A 19 -11.68 -8.21 3.68
N ASP A 20 -11.77 -7.01 3.08
CA ASP A 20 -12.89 -6.62 2.23
C ASP A 20 -12.90 -7.40 0.90
N TYR A 21 -11.77 -7.97 0.50
CA TYR A 21 -11.65 -8.81 -0.70
C TYR A 21 -12.13 -10.25 -0.49
N GLY A 22 -12.47 -10.66 0.75
CA GLY A 22 -13.00 -12.00 1.04
C GLY A 22 -12.06 -13.15 0.68
N THR A 23 -10.76 -12.89 0.61
CA THR A 23 -9.74 -13.88 0.23
C THR A 23 -9.02 -14.46 1.44
N SER A 24 -8.70 -15.75 1.38
CA SER A 24 -7.82 -16.42 2.34
C SER A 24 -6.35 -16.45 1.90
N LYS A 25 -6.05 -15.91 0.72
CA LYS A 25 -4.68 -15.84 0.17
C LYS A 25 -4.07 -14.46 0.44
N PRO A 26 -2.74 -14.38 0.69
CA PRO A 26 -2.04 -13.11 0.76
C PRO A 26 -2.23 -12.31 -0.53
N VAL A 27 -2.39 -10.99 -0.41
CA VAL A 27 -2.49 -10.08 -1.57
C VAL A 27 -1.41 -9.03 -1.49
N VAL A 28 -0.74 -8.83 -2.62
CA VAL A 28 0.27 -7.80 -2.82
C VAL A 28 -0.35 -6.69 -3.68
N ILE A 29 -0.16 -5.44 -3.29
CA ILE A 29 -0.40 -4.31 -4.20
C ILE A 29 0.78 -4.24 -5.16
N GLY A 30 0.63 -4.92 -6.29
CA GLY A 30 1.74 -5.17 -7.23
C GLY A 30 2.21 -3.95 -8.00
N GLU A 31 1.37 -2.93 -8.15
CA GLU A 31 1.75 -1.68 -8.82
C GLU A 31 0.97 -0.49 -8.23
N PHE A 32 1.69 0.59 -7.93
CA PHE A 32 1.10 1.89 -7.62
C PHE A 32 2.12 3.00 -7.86
N ASN A 33 1.65 4.24 -8.00
CA ASN A 33 2.53 5.40 -8.12
C ASN A 33 1.88 6.67 -7.58
N LYS A 34 2.69 7.68 -7.23
CA LYS A 34 2.21 8.97 -6.72
C LYS A 34 1.29 9.72 -7.70
N LYS A 35 1.54 9.65 -9.02
CA LYS A 35 0.74 10.35 -10.05
C LYS A 35 -0.72 9.90 -10.06
N ASN A 36 -0.95 8.60 -9.87
CA ASN A 36 -2.28 7.98 -9.84
C ASN A 36 -2.71 7.59 -8.41
N GLY A 37 -2.00 8.07 -7.38
CA GLY A 37 -2.21 7.68 -5.98
C GLY A 37 -3.27 8.49 -5.24
N GLY A 38 -4.14 9.22 -5.95
CA GLY A 38 -5.17 10.06 -5.36
C GLY A 38 -4.61 11.18 -4.47
N GLY A 39 -3.54 11.85 -4.91
CA GLY A 39 -2.92 12.97 -4.19
C GLY A 39 -2.00 12.55 -3.02
N ARG A 40 -1.86 11.25 -2.74
CA ARG A 40 -1.01 10.74 -1.66
C ARG A 40 0.47 10.70 -2.05
N SER A 41 1.34 10.97 -1.07
CA SER A 41 2.79 10.74 -1.19
C SER A 41 3.14 9.24 -1.19
N PHE A 42 4.33 8.88 -1.66
CA PHE A 42 4.79 7.48 -1.58
C PHE A 42 4.83 6.97 -0.13
N LYS A 43 5.25 7.78 0.84
CA LYS A 43 5.19 7.42 2.27
C LYS A 43 3.79 6.98 2.67
N GLN A 44 2.78 7.77 2.34
CA GLN A 44 1.37 7.45 2.64
C GLN A 44 0.89 6.19 1.90
N LEU A 45 1.30 5.98 0.64
CA LEU A 45 0.90 4.80 -0.14
C LEU A 45 1.51 3.51 0.41
N PHE A 46 2.80 3.54 0.78
CA PHE A 46 3.48 2.39 1.41
C PHE A 46 2.93 2.12 2.82
N ASP A 47 2.76 3.16 3.63
CA ASP A 47 2.18 3.07 4.98
C ASP A 47 0.74 2.52 4.93
N TYR A 48 -0.05 2.93 3.94
CA TYR A 48 -1.39 2.40 3.71
C TYR A 48 -1.35 0.88 3.47
N ALA A 49 -0.53 0.42 2.52
CA ALA A 49 -0.43 -1.01 2.21
C ALA A 49 0.00 -1.82 3.44
N TYR A 50 0.98 -1.33 4.19
CA TYR A 50 1.48 -1.98 5.40
C TYR A 50 0.44 -1.99 6.53
N GLY A 51 -0.30 -0.90 6.74
CA GLY A 51 -1.29 -0.77 7.80
C GLY A 51 -2.63 -1.47 7.53
N HIS A 52 -2.93 -1.82 6.28
CA HIS A 52 -4.24 -2.36 5.87
C HIS A 52 -4.24 -3.86 5.56
N GLY A 53 -3.21 -4.57 6.02
CA GLY A 53 -3.13 -6.04 5.98
C GLY A 53 -2.71 -6.63 4.64
N TYR A 54 -2.26 -5.81 3.69
CA TYR A 54 -1.64 -6.32 2.47
C TYR A 54 -0.30 -6.99 2.82
N ALA A 55 0.05 -8.02 2.04
CA ALA A 55 1.27 -8.81 2.26
C ALA A 55 2.52 -8.19 1.62
N GLY A 56 2.35 -7.15 0.80
CA GLY A 56 3.44 -6.48 0.12
C GLY A 56 2.97 -5.31 -0.73
N ALA A 57 3.92 -4.45 -1.10
CA ALA A 57 3.67 -3.25 -1.90
C ALA A 57 4.86 -3.01 -2.84
N TRP A 58 4.61 -2.96 -4.16
CA TRP A 58 5.62 -2.68 -5.18
C TRP A 58 5.23 -1.43 -5.98
N SER A 59 6.05 -0.38 -5.92
CA SER A 59 5.82 0.88 -6.64
C SER A 59 6.29 0.81 -8.10
N TRP A 60 5.72 1.66 -8.94
CA TRP A 60 6.02 1.78 -10.37
C TRP A 60 6.48 3.20 -10.79
N ASP A 61 7.67 3.44 -11.35
CA ASP A 61 8.81 2.52 -11.54
C ASP A 61 10.12 3.12 -11.00
N LEU A 62 11.00 2.25 -10.53
CA LEU A 62 12.27 2.65 -9.92
C LEU A 62 13.24 3.31 -10.90
N VAL A 63 13.16 2.98 -12.20
CA VAL A 63 14.08 3.49 -13.23
C VAL A 63 13.88 4.99 -13.45
N SER A 64 12.62 5.43 -13.51
CA SER A 64 12.26 6.83 -13.77
C SER A 64 11.98 7.62 -12.50
N LYS A 65 11.51 6.97 -11.41
CA LYS A 65 11.02 7.66 -10.20
C LYS A 65 11.68 7.20 -8.89
N GLY A 66 12.76 6.42 -8.97
CA GLY A 66 13.37 5.78 -7.80
C GLY A 66 13.75 6.74 -6.66
N ARG A 67 14.06 8.02 -6.92
CA ARG A 67 14.38 9.00 -5.87
C ARG A 67 13.22 9.16 -4.89
N ASP A 68 11.99 9.28 -5.39
CA ASP A 68 10.80 9.51 -4.57
C ASP A 68 10.28 8.19 -3.98
N GLU A 69 10.34 7.09 -4.74
CA GLU A 69 9.89 5.76 -4.29
C GLU A 69 10.69 5.25 -3.09
N ARG A 70 12.01 5.50 -3.08
CA ARG A 70 12.87 5.14 -1.94
C ARG A 70 12.44 5.80 -0.63
N SER A 71 11.73 6.92 -0.67
CA SER A 71 11.22 7.56 0.57
C SER A 71 10.15 6.72 1.26
N GLY A 72 9.33 5.98 0.51
CA GLY A 72 8.33 5.06 1.05
C GLY A 72 8.97 3.76 1.52
N ILE A 73 9.90 3.20 0.75
CA ILE A 73 10.68 2.01 1.18
C ILE A 73 11.44 2.29 2.49
N SER A 74 12.10 3.44 2.57
CA SER A 74 12.90 3.81 3.76
C SER A 74 12.03 4.06 5.00
N LEU A 75 10.75 4.41 4.83
CA LEU A 75 9.82 4.58 5.94
C LEU A 75 9.61 3.24 6.68
N LEU A 76 9.42 2.16 5.94
CA LEU A 76 9.04 0.85 6.48
C LEU A 76 10.25 -0.02 6.87
N LYS A 77 11.48 0.44 6.66
CA LYS A 77 12.69 -0.41 6.72
C LYS A 77 12.89 -1.13 8.07
N ASP A 78 12.38 -0.56 9.17
CA ASP A 78 12.53 -1.11 10.52
C ASP A 78 11.21 -1.67 11.08
N HIS A 79 10.13 -1.64 10.30
CA HIS A 79 8.80 -2.08 10.73
C HIS A 79 8.72 -3.62 10.86
N THR A 80 7.93 -4.10 11.83
CA THR A 80 7.77 -5.54 12.12
C THR A 80 6.35 -6.00 12.49
N GLU A 81 5.43 -5.06 12.71
CA GLU A 81 4.04 -5.22 13.16
C GLU A 81 3.13 -5.98 12.18
N ASN A 82 3.36 -5.88 10.87
CA ASN A 82 2.63 -6.59 9.81
C ASN A 82 3.61 -7.39 8.93
N GLY A 83 4.52 -8.12 9.59
CA GLY A 83 5.59 -8.88 8.94
C GLY A 83 6.89 -8.10 8.85
N LYS A 84 8.01 -8.79 9.04
CA LYS A 84 9.35 -8.18 8.98
C LYS A 84 9.67 -7.74 7.56
N ILE A 85 10.09 -6.49 7.40
CA ILE A 85 10.58 -5.95 6.12
C ILE A 85 12.06 -6.32 5.87
N PRO A 86 12.99 -6.18 6.84
CA PRO A 86 14.35 -6.69 6.68
C PRO A 86 14.35 -8.20 6.50
N ILE A 87 14.95 -8.67 5.40
CA ILE A 87 15.14 -10.09 5.12
C ILE A 87 16.62 -10.43 5.08
N HIS A 88 16.96 -11.58 5.67
CA HIS A 88 18.29 -12.19 5.55
C HIS A 88 18.14 -13.46 4.72
N ILE A 89 18.75 -13.49 3.54
CA ILE A 89 18.74 -14.65 2.65
C ILE A 89 20.08 -15.36 2.82
N TYR A 90 20.04 -16.61 3.28
CA TYR A 90 21.20 -17.49 3.24
C TYR A 90 21.23 -18.14 1.86
N ILE A 91 22.31 -17.91 1.13
CA ILE A 91 22.58 -18.46 -0.20
C ILE A 91 23.86 -19.29 -0.14
#